data_AF-A0A315C6U2-F1
#
_entry.id   AF-A0A315C6U2-F1
#
_cell.length_a   1.000
_cell.length_b   1.000
_cell.length_c   1.000
_cell.angle_alpha   90.00
_cell.angle_beta   90.00
_cell.angle_gamma   90.00
#
_symmetry.space_group_name_H-M   'P 1'
#
loop_
_entity.id
_entity.type
_entity.pdbx_description
1 polymer ?
#
loop_
_entity_poly.entity_id
_entity_poly.type
_entity_poly.pdbx_seq_one_letter_code
_entity_poly.pdbx_strand_id
1 'polypeptide(L)'
;MSKKSLAQAPAPIQGRRIQTRRSGVHGKGVFALTDFAKGETIIEYVGEIISWKEALRRHPHDPTDPNHTFYFHIDEKHVIDAKYGGNSSRWINHSCKPSCEPDEENGRVFIKAIRDIKAGEELNYDYGLVIDAPMTKELKLEYPCWCGAKKCRGTLLSSTSEFPKDDKHKAKKADKPKSKPANAKDKDDKKKSAKKADKAKSKKA
;
A
#
# COMPACT_ATOMS: atom_id res chain seq x y z
N MET A 1 -45.23 32.84 -9.98
CA MET A 1 -44.57 31.68 -9.34
C MET A 1 -43.49 31.16 -10.27
N SER A 2 -42.22 31.49 -10.00
CA SER A 2 -41.09 31.10 -10.84
C SER A 2 -40.77 29.63 -10.65
N LYS A 3 -40.92 28.84 -11.71
CA LYS A 3 -40.49 27.43 -11.76
C LYS A 3 -38.97 27.42 -11.64
N LYS A 4 -38.45 26.98 -10.48
CA LYS A 4 -37.04 26.64 -10.30
C LYS A 4 -36.70 25.52 -11.27
N SER A 5 -35.80 25.78 -12.20
CA SER A 5 -35.20 24.77 -13.05
C SER A 5 -34.44 23.80 -12.15
N LEU A 6 -34.86 22.54 -12.11
CA LEU A 6 -34.09 21.47 -11.49
C LEU A 6 -32.89 21.23 -12.40
N ALA A 7 -31.69 21.47 -11.87
CA ALA A 7 -30.45 21.17 -12.58
C ALA A 7 -30.46 19.68 -12.93
N GLN A 8 -30.45 19.38 -14.24
CA GLN A 8 -30.35 18.01 -14.73
C GLN A 8 -28.99 17.44 -14.31
N ALA A 9 -28.99 16.17 -13.89
CA ALA A 9 -27.76 15.43 -13.65
C ALA A 9 -26.91 15.43 -14.94
N PRO A 10 -25.60 15.68 -14.87
CA PRO A 10 -24.75 15.71 -16.05
C PRO A 10 -24.79 14.35 -16.76
N ALA A 11 -24.88 14.38 -18.09
CA ALA A 11 -24.80 13.17 -18.91
C ALA A 11 -23.49 12.43 -18.63
N PRO A 12 -23.47 11.08 -18.63
CA PRO A 12 -22.25 10.32 -18.39
C PRO A 12 -21.21 10.64 -19.47
N ILE A 13 -20.06 11.16 -19.05
CA ILE A 13 -18.94 11.46 -19.94
C ILE A 13 -18.47 10.14 -20.56
N GLN A 14 -18.73 9.95 -21.86
CA GLN A 14 -18.26 8.80 -22.62
C GLN A 14 -16.74 8.89 -22.78
N GLY A 15 -15.99 8.16 -21.95
CA GLY A 15 -14.53 8.11 -22.01
C GLY A 15 -13.89 7.57 -20.73
N ARG A 16 -12.57 7.32 -20.79
CA ARG A 16 -11.79 6.99 -19.59
C ARG A 16 -11.75 8.20 -18.67
N ARG A 17 -12.28 8.05 -17.44
CA ARG A 17 -12.32 9.13 -16.44
C ARG A 17 -11.07 9.22 -15.57
N ILE A 18 -10.25 8.17 -15.58
CA ILE A 18 -9.00 8.06 -14.81
C ILE A 18 -7.89 7.42 -15.64
N GLN A 19 -6.64 7.68 -15.25
CA GLN A 19 -5.46 7.09 -15.87
C GLN A 19 -4.38 6.78 -14.84
N THR A 20 -3.77 5.60 -14.96
CA THR A 20 -2.55 5.26 -14.21
C THR A 20 -1.32 5.78 -14.95
N ARG A 21 -0.45 6.50 -14.25
CA ARG A 21 0.86 6.98 -14.75
C ARG A 21 1.90 6.96 -13.62
N ARG A 22 3.16 7.32 -13.90
CA ARG A 22 4.16 7.48 -12.83
C ARG A 22 3.73 8.57 -11.86
N SER A 23 3.92 8.33 -10.56
CA SER A 23 3.59 9.29 -9.50
C SER A 23 4.85 9.93 -8.94
N GLY A 24 4.72 11.18 -8.48
CA GLY A 24 5.74 11.83 -7.66
C GLY A 24 5.73 11.38 -6.20
N VAL A 25 4.68 10.67 -5.74
CA VAL A 25 4.55 10.14 -4.38
C VAL A 25 5.26 8.80 -4.26
N HIS A 26 4.84 7.82 -5.06
CA HIS A 26 5.43 6.47 -5.06
C HIS A 26 5.08 5.73 -6.36
N GLY A 27 6.08 5.13 -7.02
CA GLY A 27 5.88 4.25 -8.19
C GLY A 27 4.88 4.77 -9.24
N LYS A 28 3.67 4.21 -9.21
CA LYS A 28 2.53 4.62 -10.04
C LYS A 28 1.47 5.33 -9.20
N GLY A 29 0.70 6.20 -9.85
CA GLY A 29 -0.45 6.90 -9.29
C GLY A 29 -1.64 6.83 -10.23
N VAL A 30 -2.84 7.09 -9.72
CA VAL A 30 -4.06 7.25 -10.51
C VAL A 30 -4.44 8.71 -10.56
N PHE A 31 -4.76 9.21 -11.75
CA PHE A 31 -5.03 10.62 -11.98
C PHE A 31 -6.38 10.81 -12.63
N ALA A 32 -7.09 11.87 -12.23
CA ALA A 32 -8.35 12.28 -12.81
C ALA A 32 -8.15 12.77 -14.25
N LEU A 33 -8.96 12.31 -15.19
CA LEU A 33 -9.02 12.84 -16.57
C LEU A 33 -10.21 13.78 -16.78
N THR A 34 -11.12 13.82 -15.81
CA THR A 34 -12.27 14.72 -15.75
C THR A 34 -12.41 15.24 -14.33
N ASP A 35 -13.22 16.28 -14.15
CA ASP A 35 -13.65 16.69 -12.83
C ASP A 35 -14.53 15.60 -12.18
N PHE A 36 -14.41 15.45 -10.86
CA PHE A 36 -15.29 14.65 -10.02
C PHE A 36 -15.90 15.54 -8.94
N ALA A 37 -17.20 15.36 -8.69
CA ALA A 37 -17.88 16.06 -7.62
C ALA A 37 -17.65 15.36 -6.27
N LYS A 38 -17.71 16.11 -5.17
CA LYS A 38 -17.77 15.52 -3.83
C LYS A 38 -18.89 14.46 -3.73
N GLY A 39 -18.58 13.32 -3.11
CA GLY A 39 -19.47 12.18 -2.92
C GLY A 39 -19.53 11.22 -4.10
N GLU A 40 -18.92 11.57 -5.23
CA GLU A 40 -18.97 10.75 -6.43
C GLU A 40 -18.10 9.49 -6.28
N THR A 41 -18.65 8.33 -6.70
CA THR A 41 -17.89 7.08 -6.78
C THR A 41 -17.01 7.07 -8.02
N ILE A 42 -15.72 6.88 -7.83
CA ILE A 42 -14.71 6.98 -8.89
C ILE A 42 -14.39 5.60 -9.47
N ILE A 43 -14.08 4.63 -8.61
CA ILE A 43 -13.64 3.29 -8.98
C ILE A 43 -13.84 2.33 -7.81
N GLU A 44 -14.15 1.07 -8.10
CA GLU A 44 -14.12 0.00 -7.10
C GLU A 44 -12.70 -0.55 -6.92
N TYR A 45 -12.31 -0.79 -5.68
CA TYR A 45 -11.08 -1.51 -5.35
C TYR A 45 -11.32 -3.01 -5.48
N VAL A 46 -10.87 -3.60 -6.59
CA VAL A 46 -11.09 -5.01 -6.89
C VAL A 46 -9.81 -5.83 -6.77
N GLY A 47 -9.96 -7.12 -6.49
CA GLY A 47 -8.93 -8.13 -6.38
C GLY A 47 -9.54 -9.46 -5.97
N GLU A 48 -8.71 -10.47 -5.71
CA GLU A 48 -9.19 -11.70 -5.10
C GLU A 48 -9.60 -11.45 -3.63
N ILE A 49 -10.81 -11.86 -3.24
CA ILE A 49 -11.21 -11.85 -1.82
C ILE A 49 -10.71 -13.15 -1.19
N ILE A 50 -9.80 -13.03 -0.23
CA ILE A 50 -9.15 -14.15 0.45
C ILE A 50 -9.26 -14.03 1.96
N SER A 51 -8.98 -15.13 2.67
CA SER A 51 -8.88 -15.10 4.13
C SER A 51 -7.59 -14.41 4.59
N TRP A 52 -7.61 -13.86 5.81
CA TRP A 52 -6.39 -13.33 6.45
C TRP A 52 -5.26 -14.36 6.56
N LYS A 53 -5.58 -15.63 6.80
CA LYS A 53 -4.59 -16.72 6.83
C LYS A 53 -3.87 -16.87 5.48
N GLU A 54 -4.60 -16.75 4.39
CA GLU A 54 -4.05 -16.83 3.04
C GLU A 54 -3.23 -15.58 2.69
N ALA A 55 -3.68 -14.38 3.10
CA ALA A 55 -2.91 -13.15 2.93
C ALA A 55 -1.56 -13.22 3.66
N LEU A 56 -1.53 -13.74 4.89
CA LEU A 56 -0.29 -13.99 5.63
C LEU A 56 0.61 -15.01 4.93
N ARG A 57 0.04 -16.06 4.33
CA ARG A 57 0.80 -17.06 3.56
C ARG A 57 1.42 -16.47 2.29
N ARG A 58 0.71 -15.53 1.63
CA ARG A 58 1.14 -14.84 0.41
C ARG A 58 2.09 -13.67 0.67
N HIS A 59 2.22 -13.23 1.93
CA HIS A 59 3.08 -12.12 2.33
C HIS A 59 4.51 -12.61 2.66
N PRO A 60 5.56 -11.89 2.23
CA PRO A 60 5.51 -10.73 1.35
C PRO A 60 5.26 -11.11 -0.11
N HIS A 61 4.59 -10.22 -0.84
CA HIS A 61 4.43 -10.38 -2.29
C HIS A 61 5.74 -10.21 -3.06
N ASP A 62 6.63 -9.37 -2.54
CA ASP A 62 7.98 -9.13 -3.01
C ASP A 62 8.92 -9.16 -1.80
N PRO A 63 9.81 -10.17 -1.68
CA PRO A 63 10.76 -10.24 -0.56
C PRO A 63 11.74 -9.06 -0.50
N THR A 64 11.94 -8.34 -1.61
CA THR A 64 12.84 -7.19 -1.69
C THR A 64 12.16 -5.88 -1.29
N ASP A 65 10.82 -5.86 -1.29
CA ASP A 65 9.98 -4.75 -0.82
C ASP A 65 8.78 -5.30 -0.04
N PRO A 66 9.02 -5.86 1.17
CA PRO A 66 8.00 -6.62 1.89
C PRO A 66 6.82 -5.76 2.37
N ASN A 67 7.04 -4.45 2.57
CA ASN A 67 6.03 -3.55 3.11
C ASN A 67 5.07 -3.04 2.02
N HIS A 68 5.41 -3.20 0.74
CA HIS A 68 4.53 -2.85 -0.37
C HIS A 68 3.53 -3.98 -0.65
N THR A 69 2.28 -3.74 -0.29
CA THR A 69 1.20 -4.70 -0.47
C THR A 69 0.00 -4.07 -1.18
N PHE A 70 -0.83 -4.92 -1.78
CA PHE A 70 -2.11 -4.53 -2.39
C PHE A 70 -3.29 -5.12 -1.60
N TYR A 71 -3.11 -5.26 -0.28
CA TYR A 71 -4.13 -5.77 0.60
C TYR A 71 -5.08 -4.66 1.04
N PHE A 72 -6.39 -4.93 1.00
CA PHE A 72 -7.42 -4.03 1.49
C PHE A 72 -8.33 -4.78 2.46
N HIS A 73 -8.38 -4.36 3.73
CA HIS A 73 -9.22 -4.99 4.74
C HIS A 73 -10.70 -4.76 4.43
N ILE A 74 -11.48 -5.83 4.37
CA ILE A 74 -12.95 -5.77 4.34
C ILE A 74 -13.46 -5.95 5.77
N ASP A 75 -13.16 -7.11 6.36
CA ASP A 75 -13.65 -7.51 7.68
C ASP A 75 -12.66 -8.43 8.42
N GLU A 76 -13.06 -8.93 9.59
CA GLU A 76 -12.23 -9.80 10.45
C GLU A 76 -11.81 -11.12 9.80
N LYS A 77 -12.48 -11.54 8.72
CA LYS A 77 -12.24 -12.80 8.01
C LYS A 77 -11.65 -12.57 6.62
N HIS A 78 -12.00 -11.47 5.97
CA HIS A 78 -11.73 -11.24 4.55
C HIS A 78 -10.87 -10.00 4.29
N VAL A 79 -10.02 -10.15 3.28
CA VAL A 79 -9.16 -9.11 2.75
C VAL A 79 -9.11 -9.24 1.23
N ILE A 80 -9.10 -8.12 0.52
CA ILE A 80 -8.90 -8.07 -0.93
C ILE A 80 -7.40 -8.11 -1.19
N ASP A 81 -6.94 -9.00 -2.07
CA ASP A 81 -5.60 -9.03 -2.63
C ASP A 81 -5.65 -8.53 -4.08
N ALA A 82 -5.39 -7.24 -4.29
CA ALA A 82 -5.43 -6.63 -5.62
C ALA A 82 -4.17 -6.89 -6.46
N LYS A 83 -3.20 -7.67 -5.97
CA LYS A 83 -2.13 -8.23 -6.82
C LYS A 83 -2.73 -9.19 -7.85
N TYR A 84 -3.75 -9.94 -7.46
CA TYR A 84 -4.45 -10.90 -8.30
C TYR A 84 -5.84 -10.38 -8.65
N GLY A 85 -6.16 -10.32 -9.94
CA GLY A 85 -7.47 -9.83 -10.41
C GLY A 85 -7.75 -8.34 -10.18
N GLY A 86 -6.76 -7.55 -9.73
CA GLY A 86 -6.97 -6.13 -9.45
C GLY A 86 -6.98 -5.21 -10.67
N ASN A 87 -7.57 -4.03 -10.50
CA ASN A 87 -7.65 -2.98 -11.53
C ASN A 87 -6.70 -1.80 -11.21
N SER A 88 -6.94 -0.63 -11.81
CA SER A 88 -6.14 0.58 -11.60
C SER A 88 -6.15 1.11 -10.15
N SER A 89 -7.17 0.79 -9.34
CA SER A 89 -7.33 1.26 -7.96
C SER A 89 -6.14 0.93 -7.06
N ARG A 90 -5.46 -0.18 -7.30
CA ARG A 90 -4.29 -0.61 -6.51
C ARG A 90 -3.11 0.36 -6.57
N TRP A 91 -3.12 1.27 -7.54
CA TRP A 91 -2.10 2.30 -7.71
C TRP A 91 -2.50 3.66 -7.14
N ILE A 92 -3.64 3.76 -6.44
CA ILE A 92 -4.03 4.99 -5.74
C ILE A 92 -3.14 5.13 -4.51
N ASN A 93 -2.42 6.25 -4.41
CA ASN A 93 -1.42 6.46 -3.38
C ASN A 93 -2.02 6.99 -2.07
N HIS A 94 -1.23 6.92 -1.01
CA HIS A 94 -1.54 7.54 0.26
C HIS A 94 -1.41 9.07 0.21
N SER A 95 -2.29 9.77 0.94
CA SER A 95 -2.08 11.16 1.33
C SER A 95 -2.59 11.47 2.73
N CYS A 96 -1.83 12.25 3.49
CA CYS A 96 -2.27 12.81 4.78
C CYS A 96 -3.29 13.96 4.61
N LYS A 97 -3.50 14.46 3.38
CA LYS A 97 -4.58 15.38 3.02
C LYS A 97 -5.30 14.81 1.79
N PRO A 98 -6.16 13.81 1.99
CA PRO A 98 -6.68 13.01 0.90
C PRO A 98 -7.65 13.77 -0.01
N SER A 99 -7.83 13.28 -1.24
CA SER A 99 -8.91 13.69 -2.15
C SER A 99 -10.07 12.70 -2.18
N CYS A 100 -9.82 11.46 -1.76
CA CYS A 100 -10.76 10.35 -1.77
C CYS A 100 -10.83 9.63 -0.42
N GLU A 101 -11.87 8.84 -0.23
CA GLU A 101 -12.00 7.87 0.87
C GLU A 101 -12.50 6.52 0.33
N PRO A 102 -12.11 5.40 0.95
CA PRO A 102 -12.76 4.13 0.72
C PRO A 102 -14.11 4.06 1.45
N ASP A 103 -15.10 3.49 0.78
CA ASP A 103 -16.42 3.21 1.34
C ASP A 103 -16.74 1.72 1.13
N GLU A 104 -17.00 1.01 2.22
CA GLU A 104 -17.29 -0.42 2.20
C GLU A 104 -18.80 -0.64 2.11
N GLU A 105 -19.24 -1.34 1.07
CA GLU A 105 -20.64 -1.69 0.85
C GLU A 105 -20.77 -3.18 0.49
N ASN A 106 -21.30 -3.97 1.41
CA ASN A 106 -21.61 -5.40 1.23
C ASN A 106 -20.39 -6.25 0.79
N GLY A 107 -19.26 -6.06 1.46
CA GLY A 107 -18.01 -6.78 1.20
C GLY A 107 -17.22 -6.27 0.00
N ARG A 108 -17.60 -5.10 -0.55
CA ARG A 108 -16.93 -4.44 -1.68
C ARG A 108 -16.46 -3.07 -1.25
N VAL A 109 -15.37 -2.60 -1.84
CA VAL A 109 -14.78 -1.30 -1.48
C VAL A 109 -14.84 -0.36 -2.67
N PHE A 110 -15.47 0.79 -2.50
CA PHE A 110 -15.60 1.84 -3.50
C PHE A 110 -14.80 3.07 -3.10
N ILE A 111 -14.01 3.61 -4.02
CA ILE A 111 -13.27 4.86 -3.78
C ILE A 111 -14.16 6.03 -4.17
N LYS A 112 -14.49 6.89 -3.19
CA LYS A 112 -15.37 8.05 -3.35
C LYS A 112 -14.60 9.35 -3.15
N ALA A 113 -14.98 10.41 -3.86
CA ALA A 113 -14.39 11.73 -3.70
C ALA A 113 -14.91 12.40 -2.41
N ILE A 114 -14.03 12.93 -1.55
CA ILE A 114 -14.45 13.65 -0.31
C ILE A 114 -14.54 15.17 -0.50
N ARG A 115 -14.10 15.65 -1.65
CA ARG A 115 -14.17 17.03 -2.13
C ARG A 115 -14.28 17.01 -3.65
N ASP A 116 -14.53 18.17 -4.25
CA ASP A 116 -14.39 18.29 -5.70
C ASP A 116 -12.92 18.07 -6.11
N ILE A 117 -12.73 17.31 -7.19
CA ILE A 117 -11.42 16.95 -7.75
C ILE A 117 -11.41 17.45 -9.19
N LYS A 118 -10.36 18.19 -9.57
CA LYS A 118 -10.16 18.67 -10.92
C LYS A 118 -9.42 17.66 -11.79
N ALA A 119 -9.72 17.69 -13.09
CA ALA A 119 -8.93 16.96 -14.08
C ALA A 119 -7.43 17.28 -13.92
N GLY A 120 -6.60 16.24 -13.97
CA GLY A 120 -5.15 16.32 -13.79
C GLY A 120 -4.66 16.05 -12.36
N GLU A 121 -5.52 16.16 -11.34
CA GLU A 121 -5.16 15.84 -9.96
C GLU A 121 -4.86 14.34 -9.77
N GLU A 122 -3.91 14.02 -8.88
CA GLU A 122 -3.69 12.64 -8.42
C GLU A 122 -4.75 12.27 -7.37
N LEU A 123 -5.37 11.11 -7.55
CA LEU A 123 -6.27 10.52 -6.58
C LEU A 123 -5.46 9.90 -5.45
N ASN A 124 -5.91 10.12 -4.21
CA ASN A 124 -5.26 9.60 -3.02
C ASN A 124 -6.25 9.50 -1.86
N TYR A 125 -6.00 8.55 -0.95
CA TYR A 125 -6.76 8.39 0.29
C TYR A 125 -5.83 8.15 1.48
N ASP A 126 -6.33 8.29 2.71
CA ASP A 126 -5.57 7.85 3.88
C ASP A 126 -5.61 6.32 3.97
N TYR A 127 -4.45 5.66 4.01
CA TYR A 127 -4.40 4.20 4.05
C TYR A 127 -4.84 3.63 5.40
N GLY A 128 -4.78 4.43 6.47
CA GLY A 128 -5.14 3.97 7.80
C GLY A 128 -4.34 2.75 8.28
N LEU A 129 -3.06 2.65 7.90
CA LEU A 129 -2.24 1.50 8.29
C LEU A 129 -2.01 1.51 9.80
N VAL A 130 -2.61 0.55 10.50
CA VAL A 130 -2.43 0.35 11.93
C VAL A 130 -1.59 -0.89 12.15
N ILE A 131 -0.54 -0.77 12.95
CA ILE A 131 0.31 -1.89 13.37
C ILE A 131 0.16 -2.08 14.88
N ASP A 132 0.01 -3.33 15.32
CA ASP A 132 -0.03 -3.71 16.74
C ASP A 132 1.39 -3.75 17.32
N ALA A 133 2.03 -2.57 17.36
CA ALA A 133 3.34 -2.35 17.95
C ALA A 133 3.45 -0.91 18.48
N PRO A 134 4.29 -0.66 19.49
CA PRO A 134 4.58 0.70 19.92
C PRO A 134 5.09 1.55 18.75
N MET A 135 4.53 2.75 18.60
CA MET A 135 4.85 3.67 17.52
C MET A 135 6.21 4.36 17.76
N THR A 136 7.30 3.61 17.64
CA THR A 136 8.67 4.11 17.81
C THR A 136 9.13 4.92 16.59
N LYS A 137 10.22 5.69 16.73
CA LYS A 137 10.79 6.45 15.61
C LYS A 137 11.29 5.50 14.50
N GLU A 138 11.88 4.39 14.90
CA GLU A 138 12.42 3.37 14.00
C GLU A 138 11.31 2.75 13.17
N LEU A 139 10.18 2.38 13.81
CA LEU A 139 9.02 1.84 13.10
C LEU A 139 8.43 2.83 12.10
N LYS A 140 8.33 4.12 12.46
CA LYS A 140 7.87 5.16 11.52
C LYS A 140 8.76 5.29 10.29
N LEU A 141 10.08 5.09 10.44
CA LEU A 141 11.05 5.15 9.34
C LEU A 141 10.97 3.94 8.40
N GLU A 142 10.41 2.81 8.85
CA GLU A 142 10.13 1.64 7.98
C GLU A 142 8.93 1.88 7.06
N TYR A 143 8.06 2.83 7.42
CA TYR A 143 6.85 3.19 6.67
C TYR A 143 6.83 4.70 6.37
N PRO A 144 7.82 5.24 5.65
CA PRO A 144 7.90 6.68 5.39
C PRO A 144 6.75 7.15 4.49
N CYS A 145 6.26 8.36 4.73
CA CYS A 145 5.24 8.99 3.88
C CYS A 145 5.83 10.10 3.02
N TRP A 146 5.60 10.02 1.71
CA TRP A 146 6.07 10.98 0.71
C TRP A 146 4.94 11.77 0.03
N CYS A 147 3.76 11.88 0.66
CA CYS A 147 2.58 12.47 0.02
C CYS A 147 2.68 13.98 -0.29
N GLY A 148 3.67 14.68 0.26
CA GLY A 148 3.87 16.12 0.02
C GLY A 148 2.84 17.06 0.71
N ALA A 149 1.92 16.54 1.52
CA ALA A 149 0.96 17.37 2.24
C ALA A 149 1.65 18.31 3.26
N LYS A 150 1.18 19.56 3.36
CA LYS A 150 1.74 20.56 4.31
C LYS A 150 1.78 20.10 5.76
N LYS A 151 0.80 19.29 6.18
CA LYS A 151 0.72 18.67 7.51
C LYS A 151 0.86 17.14 7.40
N CYS A 152 1.90 16.69 6.70
CA CYS A 152 2.21 15.26 6.57
C CYS A 152 2.60 14.67 7.93
N ARG A 153 2.12 13.45 8.24
CA ARG A 153 2.48 12.71 9.46
C ARG A 153 3.92 12.17 9.43
N GLY A 154 4.57 12.19 8.27
CA GLY A 154 5.90 11.64 8.05
C GLY A 154 5.95 10.11 7.92
N THR A 155 4.83 9.43 8.16
CA THR A 155 4.70 7.97 8.05
C THR A 155 3.34 7.59 7.47
N LEU A 156 3.27 6.42 6.80
CA LEU A 156 2.02 5.81 6.34
C LEU A 156 1.19 5.26 7.50
N LEU A 157 1.80 5.08 8.67
CA LEU A 157 1.13 4.55 9.85
C LEU A 157 0.20 5.58 10.47
N SER A 158 -0.99 5.12 10.86
CA SER A 158 -1.96 5.89 11.62
C SER A 158 -1.96 5.45 13.09
N SER A 159 -2.33 6.37 13.98
CA SER A 159 -2.46 6.06 15.40
C SER A 159 -3.78 5.35 15.67
N THR A 160 -3.79 4.38 16.60
CA THR A 160 -5.01 3.67 17.03
C THR A 160 -6.09 4.57 17.63
N SER A 161 -5.76 5.84 17.93
CA SER A 161 -6.68 6.86 18.47
C SER A 161 -7.42 7.68 17.41
N GLU A 162 -7.00 7.62 16.14
CA GLU A 162 -7.56 8.46 15.06
C GLU A 162 -8.74 7.82 14.32
N PHE A 163 -9.03 6.53 14.59
CA PHE A 163 -10.22 5.85 14.07
C PHE A 163 -11.30 5.76 15.17
N PRO A 164 -12.55 6.18 14.89
CA PRO A 164 -13.68 5.86 15.76
C PRO A 164 -13.71 4.34 15.99
N LYS A 165 -13.80 3.95 17.27
CA LYS A 165 -14.09 2.56 17.62
C LYS A 165 -15.55 2.31 17.24
N ASP A 166 -15.80 1.96 16.00
CA ASP A 166 -17.07 1.30 15.68
C ASP A 166 -17.06 -0.01 16.47
N ASP A 167 -18.03 -0.19 17.36
CA ASP A 167 -18.17 -1.35 18.26
C ASP A 167 -18.24 -2.72 17.54
N LYS A 168 -18.18 -2.71 16.20
CA LYS A 168 -18.19 -3.90 15.33
C LYS A 168 -16.81 -4.37 14.88
N HIS A 169 -15.74 -3.61 15.11
CA HIS A 169 -14.37 -4.03 14.80
C HIS A 169 -13.48 -3.99 16.04
N LYS A 170 -13.52 -5.06 16.83
CA LYS A 170 -12.42 -5.36 17.75
C LYS A 170 -11.25 -5.83 16.90
N ALA A 171 -10.30 -4.94 16.62
CA ALA A 171 -8.98 -5.35 16.15
C ALA A 171 -8.37 -6.33 17.17
N LYS A 172 -8.46 -7.63 16.87
CA LYS A 172 -7.86 -8.70 17.65
C LYS A 172 -6.55 -9.11 16.98
N LYS A 173 -5.46 -8.68 17.61
CA LYS A 173 -4.11 -9.25 17.66
C LYS A 173 -3.75 -10.21 16.52
N ALA A 174 -3.01 -9.69 15.54
CA ALA A 174 -2.19 -10.52 14.68
C ALA A 174 -0.82 -10.70 15.35
N ASP A 175 -0.59 -11.88 15.95
CA ASP A 175 0.71 -12.27 16.48
C ASP A 175 1.75 -12.32 15.34
N LYS A 176 2.83 -11.56 15.47
CA LYS A 176 4.02 -11.69 14.62
C LYS A 176 4.82 -12.93 15.04
N PRO A 177 5.11 -13.90 14.14
CA PRO A 177 6.12 -14.90 14.44
C PRO A 177 7.52 -14.26 14.36
N LYS A 178 8.28 -14.38 15.46
CA LYS A 178 9.67 -13.94 15.59
C LYS A 178 10.56 -14.69 14.58
N SER A 179 11.06 -14.02 13.54
CA SER A 179 12.17 -14.53 12.75
C SER A 179 13.46 -14.42 13.56
N LYS A 180 14.02 -15.56 13.98
CA LYS A 180 15.38 -15.64 14.54
C LYS A 180 16.40 -15.28 13.45
N PRO A 181 17.48 -14.54 13.76
CA PRO A 181 18.57 -14.36 12.81
C PRO A 181 19.28 -15.70 12.59
N ALA A 182 19.46 -16.07 11.33
CA ALA A 182 20.25 -17.23 10.93
C ALA A 182 21.73 -16.99 11.23
N ASN A 183 22.36 -17.96 11.91
CA ASN A 183 23.74 -17.94 12.35
C ASN A 183 24.74 -17.74 11.21
N ALA A 184 25.74 -16.90 11.47
CA ALA A 184 27.02 -16.92 10.80
C ALA A 184 27.87 -18.09 11.33
N LYS A 185 27.99 -19.17 10.57
CA LYS A 185 29.07 -20.18 10.69
C LYS A 185 29.26 -20.85 9.32
N ASP A 186 30.28 -20.42 8.57
CA ASP A 186 31.10 -21.29 7.72
C ASP A 186 32.08 -20.44 6.88
N LYS A 187 33.23 -20.13 7.47
CA LYS A 187 34.45 -19.71 6.77
C LYS A 187 35.65 -20.07 7.65
N ASP A 188 36.16 -21.29 7.54
CA ASP A 188 37.61 -21.57 7.61
C ASP A 188 37.87 -23.07 7.38
N ASP A 189 37.78 -23.50 6.12
CA ASP A 189 38.45 -24.73 5.67
C ASP A 189 38.70 -24.64 4.15
N LYS A 190 39.53 -23.67 3.75
CA LYS A 190 40.13 -23.64 2.41
C LYS A 190 41.48 -22.91 2.40
N LYS A 191 42.42 -23.40 3.21
CA LYS A 191 43.84 -23.00 3.13
C LYS A 191 44.77 -24.22 3.28
N LYS A 192 44.62 -25.22 2.40
CA LYS A 192 45.56 -26.35 2.25
C LYS A 192 45.65 -26.83 0.81
N SER A 193 45.96 -25.92 -0.13
CA SER A 193 46.36 -26.29 -1.50
C SER A 193 46.88 -25.08 -2.29
N ALA A 194 47.96 -24.44 -1.83
CA ALA A 194 48.75 -23.47 -2.60
C ALA A 194 50.11 -23.21 -1.92
N LYS A 195 50.94 -24.25 -1.82
CA LYS A 195 52.38 -24.13 -1.49
C LYS A 195 53.10 -25.44 -1.87
N LYS A 196 53.08 -25.76 -3.16
CA LYS A 196 53.91 -26.82 -3.77
C LYS A 196 54.12 -26.55 -5.26
N ALA A 197 54.67 -25.38 -5.56
CA ALA A 197 55.37 -25.06 -6.81
C ALA A 197 56.32 -23.90 -6.43
N ASP A 198 57.54 -23.90 -6.98
CA ASP A 198 58.66 -22.99 -6.67
C ASP A 198 59.49 -23.25 -5.40
N LYS A 199 60.15 -24.41 -5.34
CA LYS A 199 61.59 -24.49 -5.01
C LYS A 199 62.19 -25.85 -5.39
N ALA A 200 62.28 -26.11 -6.69
CA ALA A 200 63.07 -27.20 -7.26
C ALA A 200 63.97 -26.65 -8.39
N LYS A 201 64.82 -25.67 -8.06
CA LYS A 201 65.96 -25.21 -8.88
C LYS A 201 67.07 -24.66 -7.97
N SER A 202 67.82 -25.56 -7.33
CA SER A 202 69.30 -25.49 -7.24
C SER A 202 69.82 -26.76 -6.59
N LYS A 203 70.37 -27.66 -7.42
CA LYS A 203 71.41 -28.66 -7.10
C LYS A 203 71.78 -29.33 -8.43
N LYS A 204 72.57 -28.60 -9.23
CA LYS A 204 73.44 -29.14 -10.30
C LYS A 204 74.36 -28.03 -10.78
N ALA A 205 75.45 -27.86 -10.03
CA ALA A 205 76.80 -27.42 -10.39
C ALA A 205 77.50 -27.11 -9.06
#